data_AF-A0A1K2I748-F1
#
_entry.id   AF-A0A1K2I748-F1
#
_cell.length_a   1.000
_cell.length_b   1.000
_cell.length_c   1.000
_cell.angle_alpha   90.00
_cell.angle_beta   90.00
_cell.angle_gamma   90.00
#
_symmetry.space_group_name_H-M   'P 1'
#
loop_
_entity.id
_entity.type
_entity.pdbx_description
1 polymer ?
#
loop_
_entity_poly.entity_id
_entity_poly.type
_entity_poly.pdbx_seq_one_letter_code
_entity_poly.pdbx_strand_id
1 'polypeptide(L)'
;MTFDRIVTDITRTISHRRQHAGRAEIALPVSFTHEHKIAAGCVIFIVAPDGSYQVKTFDQGYGDIDKKMQQIYHNAFYECDDDLDQLQPLVKAVADQLAS
;
A
#
# COMPACT_ATOMS: atom_id res chain seq x y z
N MET A 1 5.23 11.31 2.72
CA MET A 1 4.94 10.72 4.05
C MET A 1 6.04 9.74 4.40
N THR A 2 6.47 9.69 5.67
CA THR A 2 7.56 8.80 6.09
C THR A 2 7.18 7.32 5.99
N PHE A 3 8.17 6.47 5.70
CA PHE A 3 8.01 5.03 5.64
C PHE A 3 7.32 4.44 6.88
N ASP A 4 7.80 4.76 8.09
CA ASP A 4 7.25 4.22 9.34
C ASP A 4 5.77 4.57 9.55
N ARG A 5 5.38 5.78 9.12
CA ARG A 5 3.99 6.21 9.20
C ARG A 5 3.12 5.41 8.23
N ILE A 6 3.62 5.14 7.02
CA ILE A 6 2.89 4.36 6.01
C ILE A 6 2.72 2.93 6.50
N VAL A 7 3.79 2.30 7.01
CA VAL A 7 3.72 0.96 7.63
C VAL A 7 2.65 0.93 8.72
N THR A 8 2.69 1.88 9.65
CA THR A 8 1.73 1.96 10.76
C THR A 8 0.28 2.08 10.27
N ASP A 9 0.02 2.96 9.30
CA ASP A 9 -1.35 3.20 8.82
C ASP A 9 -1.91 2.03 8.03
N ILE A 10 -1.09 1.38 7.20
CA ILE A 10 -1.49 0.19 6.45
C ILE A 10 -1.76 -0.96 7.43
N THR A 11 -0.84 -1.24 8.35
CA THR A 11 -1.02 -2.28 9.39
C THR A 11 -2.30 -2.04 10.18
N ARG A 12 -2.52 -0.80 10.66
CA ARG A 12 -3.73 -0.46 11.42
C ARG A 12 -5.00 -0.66 10.60
N THR A 13 -4.99 -0.29 9.32
CA THR A 13 -6.15 -0.48 8.42
C THR A 13 -6.48 -1.96 8.25
N ILE A 14 -5.47 -2.80 8.01
CA ILE A 14 -5.62 -4.24 7.85
C ILE A 14 -6.09 -4.88 9.17
N SER A 15 -5.46 -4.56 10.29
CA SER A 15 -5.83 -5.08 11.62
C SER A 15 -7.25 -4.68 12.02
N HIS A 16 -7.65 -3.44 11.74
CA HIS A 16 -9.02 -3.00 11.97
C HIS A 16 -10.02 -3.83 11.15
N ARG A 17 -9.71 -4.18 9.90
CA ARG A 17 -10.59 -5.04 9.08
C ARG A 17 -10.67 -6.48 9.58
N ARG A 18 -9.56 -7.02 10.10
CA ARG A 18 -9.56 -8.35 10.75
C ARG A 18 -10.46 -8.40 11.98
N GLN A 19 -10.57 -7.29 12.71
CA GLN A 19 -11.45 -7.17 13.89
C GLN A 19 -12.89 -6.81 13.51
N HIS A 20 -13.06 -6.01 12.46
CA HIS A 20 -14.32 -5.44 12.02
C HIS A 20 -14.41 -5.48 10.50
N ALA A 21 -15.14 -6.48 9.99
CA ALA A 21 -15.28 -6.69 8.56
C ALA A 21 -15.79 -5.43 7.84
N GLY A 22 -15.08 -5.04 6.78
CA GLY A 22 -15.47 -3.95 5.89
C GLY A 22 -16.67 -4.33 5.02
N ARG A 23 -17.22 -3.35 4.30
CA ARG A 23 -18.33 -3.58 3.35
C ARG A 23 -17.86 -4.05 1.97
N ALA A 24 -16.64 -3.70 1.58
CA ALA A 24 -16.08 -3.96 0.27
C ALA A 24 -14.56 -4.03 0.34
N GLU A 25 -13.95 -4.61 -0.69
CA GLU A 25 -12.49 -4.55 -0.94
C GLU A 25 -12.01 -3.10 -1.04
N ILE A 26 -10.79 -2.84 -0.58
CA ILE A 26 -10.13 -1.53 -0.71
C ILE A 26 -8.72 -1.70 -1.24
N ALA A 27 -8.23 -0.66 -1.89
CA ALA A 27 -6.83 -0.52 -2.25
C ALA A 27 -6.17 0.56 -1.37
N LEU A 28 -4.92 0.30 -1.02
CA LEU A 28 -3.98 1.21 -0.37
C LEU A 28 -2.73 1.31 -1.24
N PRO A 29 -2.75 2.12 -2.32
CA PRO A 29 -1.58 2.31 -3.17
C PRO A 29 -0.52 3.16 -2.46
N VAL A 30 0.74 2.82 -2.72
CA VAL A 30 1.92 3.54 -2.26
C VAL A 30 2.81 3.81 -3.46
N SER A 31 3.02 5.09 -3.74
CA SER A 31 4.04 5.58 -4.66
C SER A 31 5.29 5.99 -3.89
N PHE A 32 6.44 5.92 -4.54
CA PHE A 32 7.73 6.32 -3.96
C PHE A 32 8.22 7.60 -4.65
N THR A 33 8.92 8.43 -3.90
CA THR A 33 9.47 9.68 -4.41
C THR A 33 10.90 9.83 -3.93
N HIS A 34 11.78 10.35 -4.78
CA HIS A 34 13.14 10.73 -4.40
C HIS A 34 13.50 12.05 -5.05
N GLU A 35 14.08 12.97 -4.26
CA GLU A 35 14.45 14.32 -4.72
C GLU A 35 13.34 15.02 -5.52
N HIS A 36 12.09 14.97 -5.00
CA HIS A 36 10.89 15.55 -5.61
C HIS A 36 10.43 14.94 -6.94
N LYS A 37 10.95 13.78 -7.32
CA LYS A 37 10.49 13.04 -8.51
C LYS A 37 9.82 11.74 -8.10
N ILE A 38 8.67 11.48 -8.72
CA ILE A 38 7.98 10.19 -8.59
C ILE A 38 8.86 9.12 -9.21
N ALA A 39 9.12 8.06 -8.45
CA ALA A 39 9.89 6.92 -8.93
C ALA A 39 9.07 6.09 -9.94
N ALA A 40 9.76 5.41 -10.85
CA ALA A 40 9.15 4.43 -11.73
C ALA A 40 8.86 3.14 -10.94
N GLY A 41 7.74 3.13 -10.23
CA GLY A 41 7.28 1.96 -9.49
C GLY A 41 6.29 2.29 -8.39
N CYS A 42 5.46 1.32 -8.03
CA CYS A 42 4.50 1.45 -6.96
C CYS A 42 4.16 0.09 -6.35
N VAL A 43 3.57 0.11 -5.16
CA VAL A 43 2.99 -1.07 -4.53
C VAL A 43 1.54 -0.80 -4.14
N ILE A 44 0.68 -1.80 -4.25
CA ILE A 44 -0.71 -1.73 -3.84
C ILE A 44 -1.00 -2.86 -2.87
N PHE A 45 -1.52 -2.51 -1.70
CA PHE A 45 -2.14 -3.47 -0.80
C PHE A 45 -3.63 -3.51 -1.11
N ILE A 46 -4.10 -4.64 -1.62
CA ILE A 46 -5.52 -4.90 -1.88
C ILE A 46 -6.05 -5.67 -0.68
N VAL A 47 -6.93 -5.05 0.09
CA VAL A 47 -7.42 -5.56 1.38
C VAL A 47 -8.89 -5.94 1.24
N ALA A 48 -9.18 -7.22 1.41
CA ALA A 48 -10.54 -7.76 1.39
C ALA A 48 -11.35 -7.26 2.60
N PRO A 49 -12.69 -7.44 2.61
CA PRO A 49 -13.54 -7.09 3.74
C PRO A 49 -13.09 -7.66 5.08
N ASP A 50 -12.59 -8.90 5.11
CA ASP A 50 -12.17 -9.62 6.32
C ASP A 50 -10.73 -9.30 6.78
N GLY A 51 -10.03 -8.41 6.08
CA GLY A 51 -8.65 -8.06 6.39
C GLY A 51 -7.61 -9.09 5.92
N SER A 52 -8.00 -10.10 5.13
CA SER A 52 -7.07 -10.76 4.24
C SER A 52 -6.60 -9.77 3.16
N TYR A 53 -5.38 -9.91 2.65
CA TYR A 53 -4.83 -8.97 1.68
C TYR A 53 -3.89 -9.63 0.70
N GLN A 54 -3.72 -8.97 -0.45
CA GLN A 54 -2.73 -9.27 -1.46
C GLN A 54 -1.86 -8.03 -1.69
N VAL A 55 -0.60 -8.26 -2.04
CA VAL A 55 0.33 -7.19 -2.40
C VAL A 55 0.65 -7.32 -3.89
N LYS A 56 0.52 -6.22 -4.62
CA LYS A 56 0.93 -6.14 -6.03
C LYS A 56 1.96 -5.04 -6.20
N THR A 57 3.07 -5.38 -6.84
CA THR A 57 4.19 -4.47 -7.09
C THR A 57 4.30 -4.23 -8.58
N PHE A 58 4.63 -3.01 -8.97
CA PHE A 58 4.76 -2.60 -10.36
C PHE A 58 6.06 -1.82 -10.55
N ASP A 59 6.66 -1.98 -11.73
CA ASP A 59 7.82 -1.24 -12.22
C ASP A 59 7.45 0.12 -12.85
N GLN A 60 6.16 0.46 -12.81
CA GLN A 60 5.58 1.69 -13.34
C GLN A 60 4.94 2.50 -12.22
N GLY A 61 4.88 3.82 -12.41
CA GLY A 61 4.16 4.71 -11.51
C GLY A 61 2.67 4.38 -11.47
N TYR A 62 2.01 4.70 -10.36
CA TYR A 62 0.61 4.32 -10.15
C TYR A 62 -0.34 4.79 -11.26
N GLY A 63 -0.07 5.96 -11.85
CA GLY A 63 -0.90 6.50 -12.94
C GLY A 63 -0.85 5.68 -14.23
N ASP A 64 0.18 4.86 -14.41
CA ASP A 64 0.47 4.15 -15.67
C ASP A 64 0.07 2.66 -15.64
N ILE A 65 -0.29 2.12 -14.46
CA ILE A 65 -0.72 0.71 -14.33
C ILE A 65 -2.12 0.45 -14.92
N ASP A 66 -2.53 -0.82 -14.95
CA ASP A 66 -3.87 -1.23 -15.41
C ASP A 66 -4.99 -0.45 -14.69
N LYS A 67 -5.85 0.22 -15.49
CA LYS A 67 -7.01 0.98 -15.02
C LYS A 67 -7.94 0.18 -14.11
N LYS A 68 -8.01 -1.14 -14.26
CA LYS A 68 -8.81 -1.99 -13.36
C LYS A 68 -8.30 -1.94 -11.92
N MET A 69 -6.98 -1.84 -11.71
CA MET A 69 -6.40 -1.67 -10.37
C MET A 69 -6.71 -0.28 -9.82
N GLN A 70 -6.64 0.75 -10.68
CA GLN A 70 -6.96 2.13 -10.32
C GLN A 70 -8.44 2.36 -9.96
N GLN A 71 -9.33 1.46 -10.37
CA GLN A 71 -10.77 1.52 -10.12
C GLN A 71 -11.19 0.86 -8.79
N ILE A 72 -10.28 0.14 -8.12
CA ILE A 72 -10.53 -0.38 -6.77
C ILE A 72 -10.66 0.82 -5.84
N TYR A 73 -11.68 0.83 -4.96
CA TYR A 73 -11.90 1.95 -4.05
C TYR A 73 -10.66 2.23 -3.19
N HIS A 74 -10.10 3.43 -3.31
CA HIS A 74 -8.96 3.86 -2.50
C HIS A 74 -9.46 4.31 -1.13
N ASN A 75 -9.09 3.58 -0.09
CA ASN A 75 -9.28 4.07 1.28
C ASN A 75 -8.27 5.18 1.60
N ALA A 76 -7.05 5.06 1.06
CA ALA A 76 -6.00 6.07 1.11
C ALA A 76 -5.06 5.88 -0.09
N PHE A 77 -4.39 6.95 -0.49
CA PHE A 77 -3.26 6.94 -1.42
C PHE A 77 -2.05 7.52 -0.69
N TYR A 78 -0.92 6.80 -0.74
CA TYR A 78 0.29 7.20 -0.03
C TYR A 78 1.39 7.60 -1.01
N GLU A 79 2.08 8.69 -0.67
CA GLU A 79 3.33 9.11 -1.29
C GLU A 79 4.43 8.92 -0.24
N CYS A 80 5.33 7.96 -0.48
CA CYS A 80 6.48 7.68 0.37
C CYS A 80 7.61 8.64 0.02
N ASP A 81 8.20 9.27 1.04
CA ASP A 81 9.31 10.21 0.87
C ASP A 81 10.65 9.50 0.60
N ASP A 82 10.66 8.17 0.69
CA ASP A 82 11.83 7.32 0.43
C ASP A 82 11.85 6.77 -1.00
N ASP A 83 13.03 6.29 -1.38
CA ASP A 83 13.34 5.68 -2.67
C ASP A 83 12.55 4.39 -2.96
N LEU A 84 12.49 4.05 -4.25
CA LEU A 84 11.87 2.81 -4.73
C LEU A 84 12.54 1.54 -4.17
N ASP A 85 13.80 1.62 -3.75
CA ASP A 85 14.48 0.49 -3.11
C ASP A 85 13.83 0.10 -1.75
N GLN A 86 13.05 1.00 -1.15
CA GLN A 86 12.26 0.75 0.05
C GLN A 86 10.94 0.03 -0.23
N LEU A 87 10.60 -0.27 -1.49
CA LEU A 87 9.36 -0.98 -1.81
C LEU A 87 9.27 -2.36 -1.15
N GLN A 88 10.30 -3.19 -1.30
CA GLN A 88 10.30 -4.52 -0.67
C GLN A 88 10.45 -4.45 0.86
N PRO A 89 11.32 -3.59 1.42
CA PRO A 89 11.30 -3.28 2.85
C PRO A 89 9.93 -2.89 3.40
N LEU A 90 9.16 -2.06 2.68
CA LEU A 90 7.82 -1.62 3.11
C LEU A 90 6.86 -2.80 3.21
N VAL A 91 6.83 -3.63 2.16
CA VAL A 91 6.00 -4.85 2.12
C VAL A 91 6.36 -5.78 3.28
N LYS A 92 7.66 -5.96 3.54
CA LYS A 92 8.15 -6.80 4.63
C LYS A 92 7.74 -6.23 6.00
N ALA A 93 7.93 -4.94 6.23
CA ALA A 93 7.63 -4.29 7.51
C ALA A 93 6.14 -4.39 7.87
N VAL A 94 5.24 -4.20 6.89
CA VAL A 94 3.79 -4.40 7.09
C VAL A 94 3.49 -5.86 7.46
N ALA A 95 4.08 -6.82 6.75
CA ALA A 95 3.87 -8.25 7.04
C ALA A 95 4.38 -8.64 8.44
N ASP A 96 5.58 -8.19 8.82
CA ASP A 96 6.18 -8.47 10.13
C ASP A 96 5.31 -7.88 11.26
N GLN A 97 4.81 -6.65 11.10
CA GLN A 97 3.98 -6.00 12.11
C GLN A 97 2.59 -6.64 12.24
N LEU A 98 2.05 -7.22 11.17
CA LEU A 98 0.79 -7.97 11.18
C LEU A 98 0.90 -9.39 11.76
N ALA A 99 2.13 -9.90 11.90
CA ALA A 99 2.42 -11.21 12.48
C ALA A 99 2.81 -11.13 13.97
N SER A 100 3.06 -9.93 14.47
CA SER A 100 3.37 -9.62 15.87
C SER A 100 2.11 -9.52 16.71
#